data_AF-A0A268RWU4-F1
#
_entry.id   AF-A0A268RWU4-F1
#
_cell.length_a   1.000
_cell.length_b   1.000
_cell.length_c   1.000
_cell.angle_alpha   90.00
_cell.angle_beta   90.00
_cell.angle_gamma   90.00
#
_symmetry.space_group_name_H-M   'P 1'
#
loop_
_entity.id
_entity.type
_entity.pdbx_description
1 polymer ?
#
loop_
_entity_poly.entity_id
_entity_poly.type
_entity_poly.pdbx_seq_one_letter_code
_entity_poly.pdbx_strand_id
1 'polypeptide(L)' 'MGYHKAKEVIIMEYNTILLPVADSKKNTAQIGDTLNEMAKEGWELITLEAQQSYGGTDGNLAVFKRNT' A
#
# COMPACT_ATOMS: atom_id res chain seq x y z
N MET A 1 24.58 38.32 -3.16
CA MET A 1 23.79 37.74 -2.06
C MET A 1 22.73 36.83 -2.68
N GLY A 2 23.07 35.56 -2.96
CA GLY A 2 22.16 34.63 -3.63
C GLY A 2 21.40 33.80 -2.60
N TYR A 3 20.08 33.91 -2.58
CA TYR A 3 19.24 33.05 -1.75
C TYR A 3 19.25 31.63 -2.32
N HIS A 4 19.98 30.72 -1.68
CA HIS A 4 19.83 29.30 -1.93
C HIS A 4 18.51 28.85 -1.31
N LYS A 5 17.46 28.77 -2.14
CA LYS A 5 16.20 28.11 -1.79
C LYS A 5 16.54 26.65 -1.49
N ALA A 6 16.41 26.21 -0.24
CA ALA A 6 16.57 24.82 0.13
C ALA A 6 15.61 23.99 -0.75
N LYS A 7 16.13 23.01 -1.49
CA LYS A 7 15.29 22.03 -2.16
C LYS A 7 14.69 21.17 -1.05
N GLU A 8 13.36 21.22 -0.88
CA GLU A 8 12.67 20.23 -0.05
C GLU A 8 12.97 18.85 -0.62
N VAL A 9 13.63 18.02 0.18
CA VAL A 9 13.83 16.61 -0.14
C VAL A 9 12.53 15.92 0.26
N ILE A 10 11.72 15.56 -0.73
CA ILE A 10 10.57 14.69 -0.50
C ILE A 10 11.11 13.27 -0.35
N ILE A 11 11.10 12.73 0.88
CA ILE A 11 11.44 11.32 1.10
C ILE A 11 10.15 10.52 0.89
N MET A 12 10.17 9.61 -0.08
CA MET A 12 9.04 8.75 -0.39
C MET A 12 9.33 7.32 0.06
N GLU A 13 8.50 6.81 0.95
CA GLU A 13 8.56 5.43 1.41
C GLU A 13 7.54 4.57 0.69
N TYR A 14 7.84 3.28 0.53
CA TYR A 14 6.97 2.29 -0.11
C TYR A 14 6.75 1.09 0.82
N ASN A 15 5.53 0.56 0.84
CA ASN A 15 5.18 -0.66 1.55
C ASN A 15 4.35 -1.58 0.66
N THR A 16 4.53 -2.89 0.80
CA THR A 16 3.84 -3.90 0.01
C THR A 16 3.19 -4.93 0.92
N ILE A 17 1.90 -5.19 0.74
CA ILE A 17 1.13 -6.15 1.55
C ILE A 17 0.41 -7.11 0.61
N LEU A 18 0.50 -8.41 0.88
CA LEU A 18 -0.32 -9.40 0.21
C LEU A 18 -1.70 -9.46 0.88
N LEU A 19 -2.71 -8.97 0.19
CA LEU A 19 -4.10 -9.05 0.63
C LEU A 19 -4.72 -10.39 0.19
N PRO A 20 -5.67 -10.94 0.97
CA PRO A 20 -6.40 -12.13 0.55
C PRO A 20 -7.24 -11.86 -0.70
N VAL A 21 -7.72 -12.92 -1.35
CA VAL A 21 -8.74 -12.80 -2.40
C VAL A 21 -10.06 -12.34 -1.79
N ALA A 22 -10.77 -11.43 -2.46
CA ALA A 22 -12.12 -11.03 -2.10
C ALA A 22 -13.18 -12.10 -2.48
N ASP A 23 -12.92 -13.36 -2.11
CA ASP A 23 -13.76 -14.53 -2.41
C ASP A 23 -14.82 -14.81 -1.32
N SER A 24 -14.67 -14.16 -0.16
CA SER A 24 -15.54 -14.34 1.00
C SER A 24 -15.81 -13.01 1.70
N LYS A 25 -16.93 -12.95 2.43
CA LYS A 25 -17.28 -11.80 3.28
C LYS A 25 -16.20 -11.50 4.32
N LYS A 26 -15.59 -12.55 4.88
CA LYS A 26 -14.49 -12.44 5.84
C LYS A 26 -13.27 -11.76 5.20
N ASN A 27 -12.84 -12.24 4.04
CA ASN A 27 -11.68 -11.67 3.36
C ASN A 27 -11.95 -10.24 2.88
N THR A 28 -13.18 -9.95 2.44
CA THR A 28 -13.59 -8.59 2.07
C THR A 28 -13.50 -7.63 3.26
N ALA A 29 -13.94 -8.06 4.45
CA ALA A 29 -13.81 -7.26 5.67
C ALA A 29 -12.34 -7.03 6.04
N GLN A 30 -11.51 -8.08 5.99
CA GLN A 30 -10.06 -7.97 6.27
C GLN A 30 -9.34 -7.03 5.31
N ILE A 31 -9.67 -7.08 4.01
CA ILE A 31 -9.15 -6.13 3.02
C ILE A 31 -9.50 -4.69 3.42
N GLY A 32 -10.76 -4.44 3.77
CA GLY A 32 -11.21 -3.13 4.21
C GLY A 32 -10.49 -2.65 5.46
N ASP A 33 -10.31 -3.52 6.46
CA ASP A 33 -9.61 -3.21 7.70
C ASP A 33 -8.14 -2.83 7.44
N THR A 34 -7.42 -3.63 6.62
CA THR A 34 -6.03 -3.33 6.25
C THR A 34 -5.90 -2.01 5.49
N LEU A 35 -6.79 -1.73 4.53
CA LEU A 35 -6.77 -0.46 3.79
C LEU A 35 -7.02 0.73 4.72
N ASN A 36 -7.94 0.59 5.68
CA ASN A 36 -8.22 1.64 6.67
C ASN A 36 -7.05 1.87 7.64
N GLU A 37 -6.36 0.81 8.06
CA GLU A 37 -5.16 0.92 8.91
C GLU A 37 -4.03 1.64 8.17
N MET A 38 -3.75 1.24 6.92
CA MET A 38 -2.75 1.90 6.08
C MET A 38 -3.08 3.39 5.89
N ALA A 39 -4.34 3.74 5.61
CA ALA A 39 -4.76 5.12 5.49
C ALA A 39 -4.58 5.93 6.78
N LYS A 40 -4.85 5.35 7.96
CA LYS A 40 -4.63 6.00 9.27
C LYS A 40 -3.16 6.29 9.53
N GLU A 41 -2.26 5.45 9.03
CA GLU A 41 -0.81 5.62 9.10
C GLU A 41 -0.25 6.58 8.04
N GLY A 42 -1.11 7.16 7.19
CA GLY A 42 -0.70 8.10 6.14
C GLY A 42 -0.20 7.43 4.87
N TRP A 43 -0.44 6.13 4.70
CA TRP A 43 -0.14 5.41 3.47
C TRP A 43 -1.25 5.59 2.43
N GLU A 44 -0.85 5.86 1.20
CA GLU A 44 -1.70 5.95 0.03
C GLU A 44 -1.51 4.70 -0.84
N LEU A 45 -2.62 4.00 -1.15
CA LEU A 45 -2.60 2.87 -2.07
C LEU A 45 -2.28 3.34 -3.50
N ILE A 46 -1.29 2.72 -4.13
CA ILE A 46 -0.84 3.02 -5.49
C ILE A 46 -1.41 2.02 -6.49
N THR A 47 -1.27 0.73 -6.20
CA THR A 47 -1.69 -0.35 -7.10
C THR A 47 -2.09 -1.59 -6.32
N LEU A 48 -2.96 -2.38 -6.95
CA LEU A 48 -3.40 -3.71 -6.53
C LEU A 48 -3.17 -4.65 -7.71
N GLU A 49 -2.22 -5.56 -7.59
CA GLU A 49 -1.93 -6.54 -8.62
C GLU A 49 -2.38 -7.93 -8.17
N ALA A 50 -3.20 -8.60 -8.98
CA ALA A 50 -3.58 -9.98 -8.70
C ALA A 50 -2.34 -10.87 -8.83
N GLN A 51 -1.90 -11.43 -7.71
CA GLN A 51 -0.77 -12.36 -7.67
C GLN A 51 -1.31 -13.78 -7.57
N GLN A 52 -1.22 -14.52 -8.69
CA GLN A 52 -1.43 -15.96 -8.69
C GLN A 52 -0.10 -16.61 -8.24
N SER A 53 -0.10 -17.28 -7.09
CA SER A 53 1.09 -18.02 -6.68
C SER A 53 1.03 -19.43 -7.24
N TYR A 54 2.12 -19.87 -7.87
CA TYR A 54 2.31 -21.23 -8.39
C TYR A 54 2.45 -22.30 -7.27
N GLY A 55 1.82 -22.12 -6.10
CA GLY A 55 2.00 -23.06 -5.00
C GLY A 55 1.41 -22.76 -3.62
N GLY A 56 0.49 -21.82 -3.41
CA GLY A 56 -0.17 -21.85 -2.09
C GLY A 56 -1.19 -20.79 -1.69
N THR A 57 -1.27 -19.63 -2.31
CA THR A 57 -2.33 -18.64 -2.00
C THR A 57 -2.49 -17.67 -3.16
N ASP A 58 -3.68 -17.62 -3.76
CA ASP A 58 -4.06 -16.51 -4.63
C ASP A 58 -4.27 -15.27 -3.75
N GLY A 59 -3.78 -14.10 -4.18
CA GLY A 59 -3.93 -12.87 -3.40
C GLY A 59 -3.80 -11.63 -4.27
N ASN A 60 -4.01 -10.46 -3.68
CA ASN A 60 -3.78 -9.17 -4.33
C ASN A 60 -2.59 -8.48 -3.67
N LEU A 61 -1.51 -8.26 -4.41
CA LEU A 61 -0.37 -7.48 -3.96
C LEU A 61 -0.75 -6.01 -3.96
N ALA A 62 -0.92 -5.43 -2.78
CA ALA A 62 -1.20 -4.01 -2.59
C ALA A 62 0.10 -3.24 -2.35
N VAL A 63 0.36 -2.22 -3.15
CA VAL A 63 1.52 -1.34 -3.01
C VAL A 63 1.07 0.02 -2.50
N PHE A 64 1.73 0.52 -1.47
CA PHE A 64 1.44 1.79 -0.83
C PHE A 64 2.66 2.72 -0.87
N LYS A 65 2.41 4.03 -0.86
CA LYS A 65 3.44 5.08 -0.65
C LYS A 65 3.06 5.98 0.52
N ARG A 66 4.05 6.61 1.15
CA ARG A 66 3.83 7.78 2.00
C ARG A 66 4.96 8.80 1.82
N ASN A 67 4.62 10.07 2.02
CA ASN A 67 5.60 11.14 2.07
C ASN A 67 6.08 11.31 3.51
N THR A 68 7.38 11.50 3.68
CA THR A 68 8.08 11.71 4.97
C THR A 68 8.89 12.99 4.93
#